data_AF-A0A7S1GQJ2-F1
#
_entry.id   AF-A0A7S1GQJ2-F1
#
_cell.length_a   1.000
_cell.length_b   1.000
_cell.length_c   1.000
_cell.angle_alpha   90.00
_cell.angle_beta   90.00
_cell.angle_gamma   90.00
#
_symmetry.space_group_name_H-M   'P 1'
#
loop_
_entity.id
_entity.type
_entity.pdbx_description
1 polymer ?
#
loop_
_entity_poly.entity_id
_entity_poly.type
_entity_poly.pdbx_seq_one_letter_code
_entity_poly.pdbx_strand_id
1 'polypeptide(L)'
;MPQQLWSQFDAAPLALTLRVAVVATGLALLLGMALGWVFARTRLPGRSVLEAVCMLPLVLPPTVLGYGILVLMGRRSALGGWLREHFDYSVIFNWHGAV
;
A
#
# COMPACT_ATOMS: atom_id res chain seq x y z
N MET A 1 7.01 27.08 31.91
CA MET A 1 7.51 25.93 31.12
C MET A 1 6.45 25.05 30.42
N PRO A 2 5.10 25.15 30.64
CA PRO A 2 4.12 24.33 29.87
C PRO A 2 3.50 24.99 28.62
N GLN A 3 3.69 26.30 28.40
CA GLN A 3 3.09 27.04 27.27
C GLN A 3 3.76 26.76 25.91
N GLN A 4 4.98 26.21 25.88
CA GLN A 4 5.74 25.92 24.65
C GLN A 4 5.38 24.56 24.00
N LEU A 5 4.64 23.69 24.69
CA LEU A 5 4.25 22.37 24.16
C LEU A 5 3.13 22.46 23.12
N TRP A 6 2.23 23.44 23.29
CA TRP A 6 1.08 23.63 22.41
C TRP A 6 1.43 24.34 21.09
N SER A 7 2.47 25.18 21.09
CA SER A 7 2.93 25.90 19.90
C SER A 7 3.81 25.07 18.96
N GLN A 8 4.28 23.91 19.39
CA GLN A 8 5.05 22.94 18.58
C GLN A 8 4.19 21.80 18.06
N PHE A 9 2.87 21.89 18.22
CA PHE A 9 1.96 20.83 17.79
C PHE A 9 1.73 20.91 16.28
N ASP A 10 2.61 20.26 15.53
CA ASP A 10 2.47 20.13 14.08
C ASP A 10 1.36 19.11 13.75
N ALA A 11 0.20 19.60 13.33
CA ALA A 11 -0.92 18.74 12.91
C ALA A 11 -0.70 18.08 11.52
N ALA A 12 0.35 18.46 10.80
CA ALA A 12 0.63 17.97 9.45
C ALA A 12 0.78 16.43 9.34
N PRO A 13 1.49 15.74 10.25
CA PRO A 13 1.60 14.28 10.20
C PRO A 13 0.25 13.60 10.45
N LEU A 14 -0.57 14.16 11.34
CA LEU A 14 -1.90 13.63 11.64
C LEU A 14 -2.83 13.73 10.42
N ALA A 15 -2.80 14.85 9.70
CA ALA A 15 -3.56 15.01 8.47
C ALA A 15 -3.08 14.03 7.37
N LEU A 16 -1.77 13.78 7.28
CA LEU A 16 -1.21 12.85 6.30
C LEU A 16 -1.60 11.41 6.60
N THR A 17 -1.47 10.95 7.85
CA THR A 17 -1.85 9.58 8.25
C THR A 17 -3.34 9.35 8.09
N LEU A 18 -4.18 10.34 8.42
CA LEU A 18 -5.62 10.25 8.23
C LEU A 18 -5.98 10.14 6.74
N ARG A 19 -5.37 10.94 5.87
CA ARG A 19 -5.55 10.85 4.42
C ARG A 19 -5.16 9.47 3.91
N VAL A 20 -3.98 8.98 4.28
CA VAL A 20 -3.49 7.65 3.87
C VAL A 20 -4.43 6.57 4.37
N ALA A 21 -4.84 6.60 5.64
CA ALA A 21 -5.72 5.59 6.22
C ALA A 21 -7.09 5.54 5.51
N VAL A 22 -7.71 6.68 5.21
CA VAL A 22 -9.00 6.74 4.51
C VAL A 22 -8.89 6.17 3.10
N VAL A 23 -7.86 6.57 2.34
CA VAL A 23 -7.67 6.10 0.97
C VAL A 23 -7.32 4.62 0.95
N ALA A 24 -6.38 4.17 1.79
CA ALA A 24 -5.97 2.77 1.88
C ALA A 24 -7.14 1.87 2.29
N THR A 25 -7.92 2.28 3.30
CA THR A 25 -9.10 1.53 3.73
C THR A 25 -10.16 1.47 2.63
N GLY A 26 -10.43 2.60 1.96
CA GLY A 26 -11.38 2.65 0.86
C GLY A 26 -11.00 1.72 -0.29
N LEU A 27 -9.73 1.73 -0.70
CA LEU A 27 -9.22 0.84 -1.74
C LEU A 27 -9.24 -0.63 -1.30
N ALA A 28 -8.81 -0.93 -0.06
CA ALA A 28 -8.83 -2.27 0.49
C ALA A 28 -10.25 -2.83 0.56
N LEU A 29 -11.24 -2.02 0.94
CA LEU A 29 -12.64 -2.41 0.96
C LEU A 29 -13.16 -2.69 -0.46
N LEU A 30 -12.92 -1.79 -1.42
CA LEU A 30 -13.37 -1.98 -2.79
C LEU A 30 -12.74 -3.23 -3.43
N LEU A 31 -11.43 -3.39 -3.33
CA LEU A 31 -10.70 -4.54 -3.87
C LEU A 31 -11.04 -5.83 -3.15
N GLY A 32 -11.08 -5.81 -1.82
CA GLY A 32 -11.44 -6.98 -1.00
C GLY A 32 -12.87 -7.43 -1.25
N MET A 33 -13.81 -6.50 -1.39
CA MET A 33 -15.20 -6.82 -1.71
C MET A 33 -15.35 -7.35 -3.13
N ALA A 34 -14.66 -6.76 -4.12
CA ALA A 34 -14.65 -7.27 -5.49
C ALA A 34 -14.05 -8.68 -5.55
N LEU A 35 -12.90 -8.92 -4.92
CA LEU A 35 -12.26 -10.24 -4.86
C LEU A 35 -13.13 -11.26 -4.14
N GLY A 36 -13.71 -10.90 -2.99
CA GLY A 36 -14.62 -11.77 -2.25
C GLY A 36 -15.86 -12.13 -3.05
N TRP A 37 -16.44 -11.18 -3.77
CA TRP A 37 -17.57 -11.42 -4.66
C TRP A 37 -17.22 -12.36 -5.81
N VAL A 38 -16.05 -12.16 -6.43
CA VAL A 38 -15.54 -13.04 -7.50
C VAL A 38 -15.31 -14.45 -6.96
N PHE A 39 -14.64 -14.61 -5.83
CA PHE A 39 -14.40 -15.92 -5.21
C PHE A 39 -15.69 -16.64 -4.80
N ALA A 40 -16.70 -15.89 -4.37
CA ALA A 40 -18.01 -16.45 -4.00
C ALA A 40 -18.81 -16.92 -5.22
N ARG A 41 -18.70 -16.24 -6.37
CA ARG A 41 -19.54 -16.51 -7.54
C ARG A 41 -18.88 -17.31 -8.66
N THR A 42 -17.56 -17.40 -8.71
CA THR A 42 -16.86 -18.06 -9.83
C THR A 42 -15.96 -19.20 -9.36
N ARG A 43 -16.01 -20.33 -10.09
CA ARG A 43 -15.04 -21.42 -9.95
C ARG A 43 -13.82 -21.09 -10.80
N LEU A 44 -13.01 -20.14 -10.34
CA LEU A 44 -11.80 -19.71 -11.04
C LEU A 44 -10.78 -20.86 -11.09
N PRO A 45 -10.29 -21.27 -12.28
CA PRO A 45 -9.11 -22.12 -12.36
C PRO A 45 -7.91 -21.31 -11.83
N GLY A 46 -7.30 -21.76 -10.72
CA GLY A 46 -6.24 -21.02 -10.03
C GLY A 46 -6.68 -20.31 -8.74
N ARG A 47 -7.91 -20.54 -8.27
CA ARG A 47 -8.42 -20.00 -6.98
C ARG A 47 -7.45 -20.21 -5.81
N SER A 48 -6.85 -21.39 -5.68
CA SER A 48 -5.91 -21.69 -4.58
C SER A 48 -4.66 -20.82 -4.61
N VAL A 49 -4.18 -20.44 -5.80
CA VAL A 49 -3.03 -19.53 -5.93
C VAL A 49 -3.45 -18.12 -5.52
N LEU A 50 -4.63 -17.66 -5.95
CA LEU A 50 -5.12 -16.33 -5.60
C LEU A 50 -5.41 -16.22 -4.10
N GLU A 51 -5.98 -17.26 -3.48
CA GLU A 51 -6.15 -17.35 -2.02
C GLU A 51 -4.80 -17.31 -1.30
N ALA A 52 -3.79 -18.04 -1.79
CA ALA A 52 -2.44 -18.00 -1.23
C ALA A 52 -1.85 -16.59 -1.32
N VAL A 53 -1.96 -15.92 -2.46
CA VAL A 53 -1.48 -14.53 -2.65
C VAL A 53 -2.18 -13.56 -1.71
N CYS A 54 -3.50 -13.70 -1.50
CA CYS A 54 -4.24 -12.89 -0.54
C CYS A 54 -3.81 -13.15 0.91
N MET A 55 -3.39 -14.39 1.24
CA MET A 55 -2.87 -14.73 2.56
C MET A 55 -1.40 -14.32 2.77
N LEU A 56 -0.59 -14.26 1.72
CA LEU A 56 0.83 -13.88 1.81
C LEU A 56 1.10 -12.64 2.69
N PRO A 57 0.43 -11.49 2.51
CA PRO A 57 0.69 -10.32 3.34
C PRO A 57 0.31 -10.52 4.81
N LEU A 58 -0.55 -11.49 5.14
CA LEU A 58 -0.93 -11.82 6.51
C LEU A 58 0.12 -12.70 7.21
N VAL A 59 0.79 -13.60 6.47
CA VAL A 59 1.88 -14.44 7.01
C VAL A 59 3.25 -13.79 6.93
N LEU A 60 3.44 -12.83 6.02
CA LEU A 60 4.71 -12.11 5.88
C LEU A 60 4.82 -11.00 6.93
N PRO A 61 6.01 -10.82 7.54
CA PRO A 61 6.27 -9.66 8.39
C PRO A 61 6.10 -8.34 7.59
N PRO A 62 5.61 -7.26 8.21
CA PRO A 62 5.45 -5.96 7.55
C PRO A 62 6.78 -5.42 7.01
N THR A 63 7.90 -5.73 7.65
CA THR A 63 9.24 -5.35 7.18
C THR A 63 9.60 -5.99 5.84
N VAL A 64 9.22 -7.25 5.63
CA VAL A 64 9.48 -7.96 4.36
C VAL A 64 8.61 -7.38 3.25
N LEU A 65 7.35 -7.04 3.55
CA LEU A 65 6.48 -6.34 2.61
C LEU A 65 7.06 -4.98 2.21
N GLY A 66 7.47 -4.18 3.20
CA GLY A 66 8.11 -2.88 2.96
C GLY A 66 9.36 -2.99 2.09
N TYR A 67 10.27 -3.92 2.41
CA TYR A 67 11.46 -4.18 1.60
C TYR A 67 11.11 -4.70 0.20
N GLY A 68 10.13 -5.58 0.08
CA GLY A 68 9.64 -6.08 -1.21
C GLY A 68 9.14 -4.96 -2.12
N ILE A 69 8.38 -4.00 -1.57
CA ILE A 69 7.95 -2.79 -2.30
C ILE A 69 9.16 -1.95 -2.72
N LEU A 70 10.14 -1.75 -1.83
CA LEU A 70 11.37 -1.01 -2.16
C LEU A 70 12.18 -1.69 -3.28
N VAL A 71 12.25 -3.01 -3.30
CA VAL A 71 12.94 -3.76 -4.35
C VAL A 71 12.13 -3.67 -5.65
N LEU A 72 10.83 -3.96 -5.63
CA LEU A 72 9.97 -3.96 -6.82
C LEU A 72 9.83 -2.58 -7.46
N MET A 73 9.64 -1.54 -6.65
CA MET A 73 9.47 -0.16 -7.10
C MET A 73 10.78 0.63 -7.11
N GLY A 74 11.89 -0.03 -6.78
CA GLY A 74 13.23 0.53 -6.70
C GLY A 74 13.74 1.07 -8.03
N ARG A 75 14.68 2.03 -7.95
CA ARG A 75 15.35 2.66 -9.10
C ARG A 75 16.07 1.68 -10.06
N ARG A 76 16.27 0.43 -9.69
CA ARG A 76 16.93 -0.60 -10.52
C ARG A 76 16.05 -1.81 -10.84
N SER A 77 14.77 -1.79 -10.48
CA SER A 77 13.84 -2.88 -10.78
C SER A 77 13.13 -2.69 -12.12
N ALA A 78 12.74 -3.79 -12.76
CA ALA A 78 12.01 -3.80 -14.03
C ALA A 78 10.72 -2.94 -13.96
N LEU A 79 9.97 -3.03 -12.86
CA LEU A 79 8.75 -2.23 -12.65
C LEU A 79 9.04 -0.76 -12.36
N GLY A 80 9.97 -0.46 -11.46
CA GLY A 80 10.37 0.92 -11.12
C GLY A 80 11.17 1.64 -12.22
N GLY A 81 11.80 0.90 -13.12
CA GLY A 81 12.42 1.41 -14.35
C GLY A 81 11.38 1.77 -15.39
N TRP A 82 10.49 0.83 -15.72
CA TRP A 82 9.41 1.02 -16.69
C TRP A 82 8.46 2.17 -16.32
N LEU A 83 8.10 2.29 -15.03
CA LEU A 83 7.22 3.35 -14.54
C LEU A 83 7.87 4.74 -14.63
N ARG A 84 9.20 4.84 -14.53
CA ARG A 84 9.89 6.12 -14.75
C ARG A 84 10.03 6.45 -16.23
N GLU A 85 10.32 5.47 -17.08
CA GLU A 85 10.41 5.71 -18.53
C GLU A 85 9.09 6.19 -19.14
N HIS A 86 7.95 5.73 -18.61
CA HIS A 86 6.63 6.10 -19.15
C HIS A 86 5.92 7.22 -18.39
N PHE A 87 6.14 7.36 -17.07
CA PHE A 87 5.41 8.30 -16.23
C PHE A 87 6.31 9.29 -15.46
N ASP A 88 7.64 9.17 -15.56
CA ASP A 88 8.64 9.98 -14.84
C ASP A 88 8.36 10.13 -13.32
N TYR A 89 7.68 9.12 -12.75
CA TYR A 89 7.12 9.19 -11.41
C TYR A 89 7.81 8.20 -10.47
N SER A 90 8.15 8.65 -9.27
CA SER A 90 8.70 7.78 -8.22
C SER A 90 7.70 7.63 -7.08
N VAL A 91 7.24 6.39 -6.89
CA VAL A 91 6.30 6.02 -5.83
C VAL A 91 7.00 5.91 -4.46
N ILE A 92 8.33 5.68 -4.46
CA ILE A 92 9.10 5.50 -3.23
C ILE A 92 9.30 6.85 -2.53
N PHE A 93 9.07 6.88 -1.21
CA PHE A 93 9.16 8.06 -0.34
C PHE A 93 8.07 9.13 -0.59
N ASN A 94 6.96 8.75 -1.23
CA ASN A 94 5.79 9.61 -1.42
C ASN A 94 4.58 9.02 -0.68
N TRP A 95 3.55 9.84 -0.39
CA TRP A 95 2.35 9.38 0.33
C TRP A 95 1.58 8.28 -0.43
N HIS A 96 1.76 8.24 -1.75
CA HIS A 96 1.21 7.19 -2.61
C HIS A 96 1.79 5.80 -2.31
N GLY A 97 3.03 5.72 -1.83
CA GLY A 97 3.64 4.44 -1.42
C GLY A 97 3.19 3.96 -0.03
N ALA A 98 2.43 4.79 0.70
CA ALA A 98 1.88 4.44 2.01
C ALA A 98 0.44 3.89 1.94
N VAL A 99 -0.17 3.92 0.75
CA VAL A 99 -1.51 3.40 0.44
C VAL A 99 -1.36 2.06 -0.26
#